data_AF-A0A177T4B9-F1
#
_entry.id   AF-A0A177T4B9-F1
#
_cell.length_a   1.000
_cell.length_b   1.000
_cell.length_c   1.000
_cell.angle_alpha   90.00
_cell.angle_beta   90.00
_cell.angle_gamma   90.00
#
_symmetry.space_group_name_H-M   'P 1'
#
loop_
_entity.id
_entity.type
_entity.pdbx_description
1 polymer ?
#
loop_
_entity_poly.entity_id
_entity_poly.type
_entity_poly.pdbx_seq_one_letter_code
_entity_poly.pdbx_strand_id
1 'polypeptide(L)'
;MITAAEQKASAASAREALTAGVFGARLTDAHWALITQLSDVRSQDAYDVATATLDRINKGLSMALPKLWVHQTVPVADVGDFHTGASFPLEHLAQVYALNKARCPDSDYAVHFGLLRMEAVKAGWVDTSTQAEIIFVDPLDDDVALRTLEHDLATFTENIYQVRTLAYLIPLIAEHCFRTQGHYWRTDKAEAFRYWVPLHACLEHSPRFNLPPELLYYEALHWTGPARQMQVLLAQLQLSRLPDALKTMASDTPASMADLICTARYIKALNSDIQKDKFSKCPAFDKFDLIKSVAAAVEKDPFKYHQLHFFYGVGPPTKDELTALRDATKAAVKVRSWM
;
A
#
# COMPACT_ATOMS: atom_id res chain seq x y z
N MET A 1 3.01 -32.07 -15.66
CA MET A 1 1.60 -32.24 -15.30
C MET A 1 1.57 -33.12 -14.06
N ILE A 2 1.46 -32.50 -12.88
CA ILE A 2 1.19 -33.28 -11.66
C ILE A 2 -0.25 -33.76 -11.79
N THR A 3 -0.47 -35.06 -11.65
CA THR A 3 -1.78 -35.65 -11.90
C THR A 3 -2.74 -35.31 -10.75
N ALA A 4 -4.04 -35.23 -11.02
CA ALA A 4 -5.06 -34.95 -9.99
C ALA A 4 -5.03 -35.96 -8.81
N ALA A 5 -4.43 -37.14 -9.02
CA ALA A 5 -4.18 -38.13 -7.99
C ALA A 5 -3.05 -37.72 -7.01
N GLU A 6 -1.98 -37.08 -7.50
CA GLU A 6 -0.86 -36.61 -6.69
C GLU A 6 -1.21 -35.35 -5.88
N GLN A 7 -2.07 -34.48 -6.41
CA GLN A 7 -2.65 -33.35 -5.66
C GLN A 7 -3.57 -33.84 -4.52
N LYS A 8 -4.36 -34.89 -4.75
CA LYS A 8 -5.23 -35.50 -3.72
C LYS A 8 -4.44 -36.17 -2.59
N ALA A 9 -3.30 -36.79 -2.92
CA ALA A 9 -2.42 -37.42 -1.94
C ALA A 9 -1.71 -36.38 -1.04
N SER A 10 -1.32 -35.22 -1.60
CA SER A 10 -0.71 -34.12 -0.84
C SER A 10 -1.69 -33.46 0.14
N ALA A 11 -2.96 -33.30 -0.26
CA ALA A 11 -4.00 -32.73 0.60
C ALA A 11 -4.38 -33.68 1.76
N ALA A 12 -4.37 -35.00 1.51
CA ALA A 12 -4.61 -36.01 2.54
C ALA A 12 -3.49 -36.05 3.61
N SER A 13 -2.22 -35.93 3.19
CA SER A 13 -1.06 -35.90 4.09
C SER A 13 -0.99 -34.62 4.94
N ALA A 14 -1.35 -33.46 4.38
CA ALA A 14 -1.45 -32.21 5.13
C ALA A 14 -2.57 -32.24 6.19
N ARG A 15 -3.67 -32.94 5.89
CA ARG A 15 -4.80 -33.14 6.82
C ARG A 15 -4.41 -34.02 8.01
N GLU A 16 -3.64 -35.09 7.78
CA GLU A 16 -3.10 -35.96 8.85
C GLU A 16 -2.10 -35.24 9.77
N ALA A 17 -1.27 -34.33 9.24
CA ALA A 17 -0.31 -33.57 10.04
C ALA A 17 -0.97 -32.51 10.94
N LEU A 18 -2.12 -31.95 10.53
CA LEU A 18 -2.85 -30.92 11.27
C LEU A 18 -3.85 -31.48 12.29
N THR A 19 -4.37 -32.70 12.09
CA THR A 19 -5.26 -33.39 13.04
C THR A 19 -4.55 -33.95 14.27
N ALA A 20 -3.22 -34.07 14.26
CA ALA A 20 -2.43 -34.55 15.40
C ALA A 20 -2.33 -33.54 16.57
N GLY A 21 -2.76 -32.29 16.38
CA GLY A 21 -2.84 -31.26 17.42
C GLY A 21 -4.28 -30.87 17.77
N VAL A 22 -4.50 -30.38 19.00
CA VAL A 22 -5.82 -30.02 19.59
C VAL A 22 -6.66 -29.08 18.71
N PHE A 23 -6.04 -28.36 17.76
CA PHE A 23 -6.70 -27.48 16.80
C PHE A 23 -7.33 -28.23 15.60
N GLY A 24 -6.72 -29.30 15.10
CA GLY A 24 -7.21 -30.02 13.92
C GLY A 24 -8.44 -30.89 14.20
N ALA A 25 -8.65 -31.29 15.46
CA ALA A 25 -9.85 -32.01 15.90
C ALA A 25 -11.14 -31.15 15.86
N ARG A 26 -11.02 -29.82 15.70
CA ARG A 26 -12.15 -28.87 15.66
C ARG A 26 -12.47 -28.36 14.26
N LEU A 27 -11.71 -28.77 13.24
CA LEU A 27 -11.93 -28.37 11.85
C LEU A 27 -12.89 -29.35 11.17
N THR A 28 -14.04 -28.84 10.72
CA THR A 28 -15.04 -29.62 9.97
C THR A 28 -14.57 -29.83 8.53
N ASP A 29 -15.18 -30.78 7.83
CA ASP A 29 -14.91 -30.98 6.39
C ASP A 29 -15.14 -29.72 5.55
N ALA A 30 -16.05 -28.84 5.98
CA ALA A 30 -16.27 -27.54 5.35
C ALA A 30 -15.07 -26.58 5.54
N HIS A 31 -14.42 -26.60 6.70
CA HIS A 31 -13.19 -25.82 6.94
C HIS A 31 -12.03 -26.34 6.09
N TRP A 32 -11.91 -27.66 5.92
CA TRP A 32 -10.89 -28.25 5.06
C TRP A 32 -11.14 -27.99 3.57
N ALA A 33 -12.40 -28.00 3.13
CA ALA A 33 -12.78 -27.59 1.78
C ALA A 33 -12.44 -26.12 1.50
N LEU A 34 -12.66 -25.23 2.48
CA LEU A 34 -12.30 -23.81 2.39
C LEU A 34 -10.77 -23.60 2.34
N ILE A 35 -10.01 -24.32 3.17
CA ILE A 35 -8.54 -24.25 3.16
C ILE A 35 -7.96 -24.76 1.84
N THR A 36 -8.55 -25.81 1.27
CA THR A 36 -8.16 -26.37 -0.04
C THR A 36 -8.49 -25.38 -1.17
N GLN A 37 -9.64 -24.71 -1.10
CA GLN A 37 -10.01 -23.63 -2.02
C GLN A 37 -9.07 -22.42 -1.92
N LEU A 38 -8.57 -22.10 -0.73
CA LEU A 38 -7.61 -21.00 -0.51
C LEU A 38 -6.19 -21.35 -0.99
N SER A 39 -5.79 -22.63 -0.97
CA SER A 39 -4.50 -23.08 -1.51
C SER A 39 -4.47 -23.13 -3.05
N ASP A 40 -5.62 -23.30 -3.70
CA ASP A 40 -5.75 -23.23 -5.17
C ASP A 40 -5.65 -21.78 -5.72
N VAL A 41 -5.64 -20.76 -4.85
CA VAL A 41 -5.41 -19.34 -5.21
C VAL A 41 -3.92 -19.01 -5.34
N ARG A 42 -3.02 -20.01 -5.31
CA ARG A 42 -1.60 -19.83 -5.66
C ARG A 42 -1.31 -20.35 -7.06
N SER A 43 -1.70 -19.60 -8.08
CA SER A 43 -0.97 -19.53 -9.35
C SER A 43 -1.67 -18.58 -10.33
N GLN A 44 -1.38 -17.29 -10.22
CA GLN A 44 -1.40 -16.34 -11.33
C GLN A 44 -0.87 -15.00 -10.82
N ASP A 45 0.47 -14.85 -10.75
CA ASP A 45 1.11 -13.53 -10.80
C ASP A 45 1.02 -12.97 -12.22
N ALA A 46 -0.21 -12.88 -12.73
CA ALA A 46 -0.56 -12.01 -13.83
C ALA A 46 -1.32 -10.86 -13.17
N TYR A 47 -0.58 -9.82 -12.78
CA TYR A 47 -1.20 -8.51 -12.58
C TYR A 47 -1.95 -8.18 -13.86
N ASP A 48 -3.27 -8.11 -13.77
CA ASP A 48 -4.04 -7.51 -14.84
C ASP A 48 -3.69 -6.03 -14.85
N VAL A 49 -3.15 -5.54 -15.97
CA VAL A 49 -2.98 -4.10 -16.20
C VAL A 49 -4.33 -3.40 -16.09
N ALA A 50 -5.45 -4.12 -16.27
CA ALA A 50 -6.80 -3.63 -16.00
C ALA A 50 -7.14 -3.44 -14.51
N THR A 51 -6.32 -3.92 -13.55
CA THR A 51 -6.47 -3.52 -12.13
C THR A 51 -5.97 -2.10 -11.87
N ALA A 52 -5.25 -1.49 -12.82
CA ALA A 52 -4.99 -0.05 -12.84
C ALA A 52 -6.17 0.75 -13.43
N THR A 53 -7.10 0.09 -14.12
CA THR A 53 -8.38 0.71 -14.49
C THR A 53 -9.41 0.51 -13.39
N LEU A 54 -9.80 1.65 -12.84
CA LEU A 54 -10.78 1.86 -11.78
C LEU A 54 -12.21 1.57 -12.26
N ASP A 55 -12.49 0.34 -12.73
CA ASP A 55 -13.84 -0.06 -13.19
C ASP A 55 -14.90 -0.10 -12.08
N ARG A 56 -14.54 0.32 -10.85
CA ARG A 56 -15.43 0.39 -9.68
C ARG A 56 -15.41 1.73 -8.95
N ILE A 57 -14.84 2.79 -9.51
CA ILE A 57 -15.10 4.11 -8.94
C ILE A 57 -16.46 4.57 -9.45
N ASN A 58 -17.46 4.43 -8.58
CA ASN A 58 -18.72 5.14 -8.73
C ASN A 58 -18.37 6.61 -9.01
N LYS A 59 -18.83 7.16 -10.14
CA LYS A 59 -18.60 8.58 -10.51
C LYS A 59 -18.94 9.57 -9.38
N GLY A 60 -19.79 9.16 -8.44
CA GLY A 60 -20.13 9.91 -7.22
C GLY A 60 -19.01 10.05 -6.17
N LEU A 61 -17.91 9.29 -6.28
CA LEU A 61 -16.81 9.31 -5.31
C LEU A 61 -15.63 10.22 -5.72
N SER A 62 -15.69 10.82 -6.91
CA SER A 62 -14.65 11.72 -7.41
C SER A 62 -14.30 12.84 -6.41
N MET A 63 -13.04 13.27 -6.39
CA MET A 63 -12.62 14.45 -5.64
C MET A 63 -13.05 15.71 -6.39
N ALA A 64 -13.82 16.58 -5.74
CA ALA A 64 -14.28 17.82 -6.36
C ALA A 64 -13.33 18.97 -6.02
N LEU A 65 -12.81 19.64 -7.05
CA LEU A 65 -12.12 20.92 -6.93
C LEU A 65 -12.95 22.03 -7.61
N PRO A 66 -12.83 23.29 -7.14
CA PRO A 66 -13.37 24.45 -7.85
C PRO A 66 -12.95 24.49 -9.32
N LYS A 67 -13.87 24.86 -10.21
CA LYS A 67 -13.63 24.90 -11.66
C LYS A 67 -12.47 25.83 -12.07
N LEU A 68 -12.24 26.87 -11.28
CA LEU A 68 -11.13 27.81 -11.45
C LEU A 68 -9.95 27.45 -10.54
N TRP A 69 -9.67 26.15 -10.37
CA TRP A 69 -8.50 25.70 -9.62
C TRP A 69 -7.20 26.15 -10.31
N VAL A 70 -6.52 27.14 -9.73
CA VAL A 70 -5.29 27.74 -10.28
C VAL A 70 -4.01 27.31 -9.57
N HIS A 71 -4.13 26.44 -8.57
CA HIS A 71 -2.97 26.05 -7.74
C HIS A 71 -2.09 25.04 -8.47
N GLN A 72 -0.79 25.29 -8.47
CA GLN A 72 0.19 24.34 -8.99
C GLN A 72 0.30 23.10 -8.11
N THR A 73 0.62 21.97 -8.72
CA THR A 73 0.93 20.72 -8.02
C THR A 73 2.09 20.98 -7.06
N VAL A 74 1.89 20.69 -5.77
CA VAL A 74 2.94 20.79 -4.75
C VAL A 74 4.08 19.82 -5.09
N PRO A 75 5.36 20.15 -4.92
CA PRO A 75 6.44 19.18 -5.10
C PRO A 75 6.28 17.97 -4.15
N VAL A 76 6.63 16.77 -4.62
CA VAL A 76 6.46 15.53 -3.82
C VAL A 76 7.21 15.56 -2.48
N ALA A 77 8.34 16.27 -2.43
CA ALA A 77 9.15 16.47 -1.24
C ALA A 77 8.56 17.51 -0.26
N ASP A 78 7.50 18.24 -0.65
CA ASP A 78 6.85 19.29 0.16
C ASP A 78 5.44 18.88 0.61
N VAL A 79 4.93 17.73 0.15
CA VAL A 79 3.63 17.19 0.61
C VAL A 79 3.67 16.94 2.12
N GLY A 80 2.67 17.43 2.86
CA GLY A 80 2.61 17.38 4.32
C GLY A 80 3.50 18.39 5.04
N ASP A 81 4.19 19.26 4.30
CA ASP A 81 4.93 20.39 4.87
C ASP A 81 4.01 21.60 5.01
N PHE A 82 3.61 21.87 6.25
CA PHE A 82 2.74 23.01 6.57
C PHE A 82 3.52 24.35 6.63
N HIS A 83 4.83 24.33 6.43
CA HIS A 83 5.71 25.52 6.47
C HIS A 83 6.18 25.95 5.07
N THR A 84 6.23 25.06 4.08
CA THR A 84 6.63 25.41 2.71
C THR A 84 5.44 25.79 1.82
N GLY A 85 5.31 27.10 1.54
CA GLY A 85 4.89 27.68 0.25
C GLY A 85 3.46 27.50 -0.28
N ALA A 86 2.83 26.35 -0.13
CA ALA A 86 1.46 26.12 -0.64
C ALA A 86 0.43 26.60 0.40
N SER A 87 0.36 27.92 0.61
CA SER A 87 -0.71 28.50 1.41
C SER A 87 -1.97 28.62 0.55
N PHE A 88 -2.92 27.71 0.75
CA PHE A 88 -4.23 27.83 0.13
C PHE A 88 -5.04 28.92 0.85
N PRO A 89 -5.66 29.87 0.12
CA PRO A 89 -6.62 30.80 0.70
C PRO A 89 -7.76 30.03 1.40
N LEU A 90 -8.22 30.56 2.54
CA LEU A 90 -9.29 29.93 3.32
C LEU A 90 -10.57 29.74 2.49
N GLU A 91 -10.91 30.71 1.66
CA GLU A 91 -12.04 30.67 0.72
C GLU A 91 -11.99 29.43 -0.17
N HIS A 92 -10.83 29.16 -0.79
CA HIS A 92 -10.64 27.97 -1.63
C HIS A 92 -10.75 26.66 -0.84
N LEU A 93 -10.20 26.61 0.37
CA LEU A 93 -10.32 25.44 1.24
C LEU A 93 -11.77 25.21 1.69
N ALA A 94 -12.51 26.27 1.99
CA ALA A 94 -13.92 26.22 2.33
C ALA A 94 -14.78 25.71 1.16
N GLN A 95 -14.47 26.14 -0.07
CA GLN A 95 -15.13 25.60 -1.27
C GLN A 95 -14.83 24.11 -1.45
N VAL A 96 -13.57 23.69 -1.32
CA VAL A 96 -13.18 22.27 -1.37
C VAL A 96 -13.95 21.46 -0.32
N TYR A 97 -13.99 21.96 0.92
CA TYR A 97 -14.73 21.34 2.01
C TYR A 97 -16.21 21.17 1.66
N ALA A 98 -16.90 22.26 1.31
CA ALA A 98 -18.34 22.25 1.06
C ALA A 98 -18.73 21.37 -0.14
N LEU A 99 -17.95 21.42 -1.23
CA LEU A 99 -18.15 20.59 -2.41
C LEU A 99 -18.01 19.09 -2.10
N ASN A 100 -17.05 18.71 -1.26
CA ASN A 100 -16.79 17.31 -0.94
C ASN A 100 -17.68 16.79 0.20
N LYS A 101 -18.09 17.63 1.14
CA LYS A 101 -19.12 17.30 2.16
C LYS A 101 -20.39 16.81 1.49
N ALA A 102 -20.88 17.53 0.48
CA ALA A 102 -22.10 17.20 -0.25
C ALA A 102 -21.99 15.90 -1.10
N ARG A 103 -20.79 15.36 -1.27
CA ARG A 103 -20.50 14.14 -2.05
C ARG A 103 -20.24 12.93 -1.16
N CYS A 104 -20.31 13.06 0.16
CA CYS A 104 -20.18 11.92 1.05
C CYS A 104 -21.35 10.96 0.82
N PRO A 105 -21.10 9.66 0.57
CA PRO A 105 -22.18 8.70 0.34
C PRO A 105 -23.03 8.40 1.57
N ASP A 106 -22.51 8.69 2.76
CA ASP A 106 -23.21 8.56 4.02
C ASP A 106 -23.27 9.93 4.73
N SER A 107 -24.48 10.48 4.83
CA SER A 107 -24.71 11.82 5.38
C SER A 107 -24.27 11.96 6.83
N ASP A 108 -24.26 10.87 7.60
CA ASP A 108 -23.89 10.90 9.02
C ASP A 108 -22.40 11.22 9.20
N TYR A 109 -21.60 10.97 8.17
CA TYR A 109 -20.15 11.16 8.15
C TYR A 109 -19.69 12.32 7.27
N ALA A 110 -20.62 13.05 6.66
CA ALA A 110 -20.34 14.04 5.62
C ALA A 110 -19.35 15.13 6.05
N VAL A 111 -19.43 15.60 7.30
CA VAL A 111 -18.49 16.62 7.78
C VAL A 111 -17.07 16.07 7.87
N HIS A 112 -16.86 14.91 8.50
CA HIS A 112 -15.54 14.30 8.64
C HIS A 112 -14.93 13.98 7.28
N PHE A 113 -15.76 13.52 6.35
CA PHE A 113 -15.37 13.22 4.98
C PHE A 113 -14.89 14.48 4.24
N GLY A 114 -15.69 15.55 4.27
CA GLY A 114 -15.32 16.83 3.66
C GLY A 114 -14.06 17.43 4.28
N LEU A 115 -13.93 17.35 5.61
CA LEU A 115 -12.77 17.89 6.35
C LEU A 115 -11.49 17.12 6.02
N LEU A 116 -11.55 15.78 5.97
CA LEU A 116 -10.40 14.94 5.62
C LEU A 116 -9.90 15.24 4.20
N ARG A 117 -10.81 15.40 3.23
CA ARG A 117 -10.47 15.78 1.85
C ARG A 117 -9.87 17.18 1.77
N MET A 118 -10.43 18.16 2.48
CA MET A 118 -9.88 19.51 2.55
C MET A 118 -8.46 19.52 3.13
N GLU A 119 -8.23 18.80 4.24
CA GLU A 119 -6.90 18.71 4.84
C GLU A 119 -5.92 17.93 3.95
N ALA A 120 -6.37 16.98 3.13
CA ALA A 120 -5.52 16.31 2.16
C ALA A 120 -5.11 17.23 1.00
N VAL A 121 -6.04 18.08 0.53
CA VAL A 121 -5.71 19.15 -0.43
C VAL A 121 -4.68 20.11 0.15
N LYS A 122 -4.92 20.57 1.38
CA LYS A 122 -4.01 21.45 2.11
C LYS A 122 -2.63 20.83 2.33
N ALA A 123 -2.57 19.52 2.53
CA ALA A 123 -1.30 18.77 2.61
C ALA A 123 -0.58 18.64 1.26
N GLY A 124 -1.18 19.05 0.13
CA GLY A 124 -0.53 19.04 -1.18
C GLY A 124 -0.68 17.74 -1.97
N TRP A 125 -1.70 16.93 -1.66
CA TRP A 125 -1.95 15.68 -2.39
C TRP A 125 -2.50 15.85 -3.80
N VAL A 126 -2.94 17.06 -4.17
CA VAL A 126 -3.49 17.37 -5.50
C VAL A 126 -2.38 17.36 -6.55
N ASP A 127 -2.58 16.51 -7.56
CA ASP A 127 -1.86 16.50 -8.83
C ASP A 127 -2.85 16.25 -9.97
N THR A 128 -3.42 17.34 -10.49
CA THR A 128 -4.45 17.30 -11.54
C THR A 128 -3.94 16.74 -12.87
N SER A 129 -2.61 16.60 -13.05
CA SER A 129 -2.03 16.08 -14.29
C SER A 129 -2.05 14.55 -14.36
N THR A 130 -2.14 13.87 -13.21
CA THR A 130 -2.03 12.41 -13.12
C THR A 130 -3.22 11.74 -12.41
N GLN A 131 -4.08 12.51 -11.73
CA GLN A 131 -5.22 12.00 -10.96
C GLN A 131 -6.53 12.15 -11.73
N ALA A 132 -6.98 11.06 -12.35
CA ALA A 132 -8.19 11.04 -13.17
C ALA A 132 -9.50 11.16 -12.37
N GLU A 133 -9.47 10.88 -11.07
CA GLU A 133 -10.64 10.99 -10.19
C GLU A 133 -10.91 12.40 -9.68
N ILE A 134 -10.09 13.38 -10.06
CA ILE A 134 -10.36 14.79 -9.79
C ILE A 134 -11.31 15.34 -10.85
N ILE A 135 -12.43 15.89 -10.39
CA ILE A 135 -13.40 16.61 -11.21
C ILE A 135 -13.45 18.09 -10.84
N PHE A 136 -13.71 18.92 -11.84
CA PHE A 136 -13.84 20.36 -11.68
C PHE A 136 -15.32 20.74 -11.67
N VAL A 137 -15.73 21.45 -10.61
CA VAL A 137 -17.14 21.77 -10.34
C VAL A 137 -17.28 23.28 -10.14
N ASP A 138 -18.37 23.86 -10.62
CA ASP A 138 -18.64 25.28 -10.37
C ASP A 138 -18.57 25.55 -8.85
N PRO A 139 -17.76 26.51 -8.40
CA PRO A 139 -17.61 26.78 -6.98
C PRO A 139 -18.92 27.29 -6.40
N LEU A 140 -19.12 27.04 -5.11
CA LEU A 140 -20.14 27.73 -4.34
C LEU A 140 -19.73 29.19 -4.15
N ASP A 141 -20.72 30.04 -3.89
CA ASP A 141 -20.48 31.39 -3.38
C ASP A 141 -19.58 31.32 -2.13
N ASP A 142 -18.56 32.18 -2.05
CA ASP A 142 -17.55 32.14 -0.99
C ASP A 142 -18.17 32.30 0.39
N ASP A 143 -19.14 33.20 0.55
CA ASP A 143 -19.82 33.39 1.82
C ASP A 143 -20.63 32.13 2.21
N VAL A 144 -21.23 31.45 1.25
CA VAL A 144 -21.93 30.17 1.49
C VAL A 144 -20.95 29.08 1.93
N ALA A 145 -19.80 28.96 1.24
CA ALA A 145 -18.79 27.97 1.56
C ALA A 145 -18.17 28.24 2.95
N LEU A 146 -17.82 29.49 3.24
CA LEU A 146 -17.28 29.91 4.53
C LEU A 146 -18.27 29.67 5.67
N ARG A 147 -19.53 30.08 5.53
CA ARG A 147 -20.56 29.79 6.55
C ARG A 147 -20.76 28.30 6.79
N THR A 148 -20.70 27.50 5.72
CA THR A 148 -20.81 26.03 5.83
C THR A 148 -19.64 25.50 6.64
N LEU A 149 -18.41 25.87 6.27
CA LEU A 149 -17.21 25.48 6.99
C LEU A 149 -17.27 25.93 8.46
N GLU A 150 -17.58 27.19 8.75
CA GLU A 150 -17.66 27.76 10.10
C GLU A 150 -18.68 27.03 10.98
N HIS A 151 -19.88 26.78 10.45
CA HIS A 151 -20.94 26.06 11.15
C HIS A 151 -20.49 24.66 11.57
N ASP A 152 -19.81 23.96 10.65
CA ASP A 152 -19.35 22.60 10.88
C ASP A 152 -18.04 22.54 11.67
N LEU A 153 -17.21 23.60 11.64
CA LEU A 153 -15.90 23.67 12.31
C LEU A 153 -16.02 23.46 13.82
N ALA A 154 -17.08 24.02 14.42
CA ALA A 154 -17.37 23.90 15.85
C ALA A 154 -17.54 22.43 16.29
N THR A 155 -17.95 21.55 15.37
CA THR A 155 -18.13 20.12 15.64
C THR A 155 -16.79 19.37 15.71
N PHE A 156 -15.69 19.95 15.20
CA PHE A 156 -14.39 19.25 15.05
C PHE A 156 -13.18 20.03 15.55
N THR A 157 -13.36 21.16 16.21
CA THR A 157 -12.28 21.96 16.81
C THR A 157 -11.38 21.15 17.76
N GLU A 158 -11.90 20.09 18.38
CA GLU A 158 -11.14 19.19 19.25
C GLU A 158 -10.29 18.15 18.48
N ASN A 159 -10.58 17.89 17.20
CA ASN A 159 -9.98 16.81 16.41
C ASN A 159 -9.26 17.27 15.13
N ILE A 160 -9.20 18.57 14.84
CA ILE A 160 -8.59 19.10 13.60
C ILE A 160 -7.14 18.65 13.39
N TYR A 161 -6.35 18.59 14.47
CA TYR A 161 -4.98 18.07 14.42
C TYR A 161 -4.92 16.60 13.99
N GLN A 162 -5.87 15.79 14.44
CA GLN A 162 -5.95 14.38 14.08
C GLN A 162 -6.32 14.22 12.61
N VAL A 163 -7.31 14.98 12.13
CA VAL A 163 -7.73 14.95 10.73
C VAL A 163 -6.59 15.32 9.80
N ARG A 164 -5.84 16.37 10.16
CA ARG A 164 -4.64 16.79 9.43
C ARG A 164 -3.60 15.67 9.34
N THR A 165 -3.34 14.99 10.46
CA THR A 165 -2.39 13.87 10.50
C THR A 165 -2.88 12.70 9.64
N LEU A 166 -4.16 12.34 9.71
CA LEU A 166 -4.73 11.25 8.92
C LEU A 166 -4.74 11.56 7.42
N ALA A 167 -5.06 12.80 7.04
CA ALA A 167 -5.02 13.27 5.66
C ALA A 167 -3.64 13.11 5.02
N TYR A 168 -2.57 13.24 5.82
CA TYR A 168 -1.21 13.01 5.37
C TYR A 168 -0.81 11.52 5.40
N LEU A 169 -1.13 10.79 6.48
CA LEU A 169 -0.64 9.42 6.67
C LEU A 169 -1.39 8.37 5.87
N ILE A 170 -2.71 8.49 5.69
CA ILE A 170 -3.51 7.45 5.04
C ILE A 170 -3.03 7.17 3.61
N PRO A 171 -2.75 8.18 2.74
CA PRO A 171 -2.23 7.91 1.40
C PRO A 171 -0.86 7.20 1.42
N LEU A 172 -0.03 7.42 2.45
CA LEU A 172 1.25 6.70 2.61
C LEU A 172 1.06 5.27 3.12
N ILE A 173 0.07 5.04 3.98
CA ILE A 173 -0.30 3.68 4.41
C ILE A 173 -0.95 2.91 3.26
N ALA A 174 -1.75 3.59 2.44
CA ALA A 174 -2.33 3.06 1.23
C ALA A 174 -1.27 2.52 0.26
N GLU A 175 -0.19 3.28 0.05
CA GLU A 175 0.99 2.79 -0.66
C GLU A 175 1.52 1.50 -0.05
N HIS A 176 1.67 1.45 1.28
CA HIS A 176 2.25 0.29 1.94
C HIS A 176 1.38 -0.96 1.73
N CYS A 177 0.06 -0.81 1.92
CA CYS A 177 -0.91 -1.86 1.67
C CYS A 177 -0.88 -2.30 0.19
N PHE A 178 -0.79 -1.34 -0.73
CA PHE A 178 -0.65 -1.61 -2.15
C PHE A 178 0.62 -2.43 -2.44
N ARG A 179 1.78 -1.99 -1.94
CA ARG A 179 3.10 -2.60 -2.18
C ARG A 179 3.21 -4.03 -1.64
N THR A 180 2.60 -4.29 -0.49
CA THR A 180 2.71 -5.58 0.19
C THR A 180 1.69 -6.61 -0.31
N GLN A 181 0.56 -6.17 -0.86
CA GLN A 181 -0.56 -7.07 -1.17
C GLN A 181 -1.02 -7.03 -2.62
N GLY A 182 -0.59 -6.04 -3.41
CA GLY A 182 -0.93 -5.91 -4.82
C GLY A 182 -2.40 -5.61 -5.12
N HIS A 183 -3.24 -5.47 -4.10
CA HIS A 183 -4.67 -5.25 -4.23
C HIS A 183 -5.11 -4.12 -3.31
N TYR A 184 -5.44 -2.97 -3.90
CA TYR A 184 -5.86 -1.80 -3.15
C TYR A 184 -7.38 -1.53 -3.23
N TRP A 185 -8.14 -2.32 -4.03
CA TRP A 185 -9.53 -1.99 -4.37
C TRP A 185 -10.56 -3.13 -4.30
N ARG A 186 -10.24 -4.25 -3.65
CA ARG A 186 -11.21 -5.35 -3.48
C ARG A 186 -11.69 -5.40 -2.04
N THR A 187 -12.83 -4.79 -1.72
CA THR A 187 -13.41 -4.92 -0.38
C THR A 187 -14.44 -6.04 -0.31
N ASP A 188 -14.19 -6.98 0.59
CA ASP A 188 -15.15 -7.24 1.65
C ASP A 188 -14.70 -6.51 2.95
N LYS A 189 -15.60 -6.37 3.92
CA LYS A 189 -15.39 -5.60 5.16
C LYS A 189 -14.25 -6.14 6.06
N ALA A 190 -13.74 -7.33 5.78
CA ALA A 190 -12.67 -7.96 6.55
C ALA A 190 -11.29 -7.32 6.29
N GLU A 191 -11.14 -6.55 5.20
CA GLU A 191 -9.85 -6.00 4.78
C GLU A 191 -9.44 -4.71 5.53
N ALA A 192 -10.35 -4.09 6.30
CA ALA A 192 -10.10 -2.87 7.08
C ALA A 192 -8.94 -3.00 8.10
N PHE A 193 -8.68 -4.20 8.61
CA PHE A 193 -7.59 -4.46 9.57
C PHE A 193 -6.20 -4.19 8.96
N ARG A 194 -6.07 -4.21 7.64
CA ARG A 194 -4.78 -4.06 6.92
C ARG A 194 -4.20 -2.65 7.02
N TYR A 195 -5.06 -1.66 7.17
CA TYR A 195 -4.65 -0.26 7.42
C TYR A 195 -4.40 0.00 8.90
N TRP A 196 -5.03 -0.80 9.77
CA TRP A 196 -5.01 -0.59 11.22
C TRP A 196 -3.60 -0.78 11.80
N VAL A 197 -2.90 -1.86 11.42
CA VAL A 197 -1.55 -2.14 11.95
C VAL A 197 -0.53 -1.05 11.58
N PRO A 198 -0.39 -0.64 10.31
CA PRO A 198 0.47 0.49 9.94
C PRO A 198 0.07 1.80 10.61
N LEU A 199 -1.24 2.07 10.71
CA LEU A 199 -1.74 3.29 11.32
C LEU A 199 -1.38 3.39 12.80
N HIS A 200 -1.58 2.33 13.59
CA HIS A 200 -1.16 2.26 14.99
C HIS A 200 0.36 2.33 15.15
N ALA A 201 1.13 1.76 14.22
CA ALA A 201 2.58 1.88 14.26
C ALA A 201 3.06 3.32 14.00
N CYS A 202 2.26 4.12 13.29
CA CYS A 202 2.56 5.54 13.02
C CYS A 202 2.02 6.49 14.10
N LEU A 203 1.04 6.06 14.90
CA LEU A 203 0.34 6.88 15.87
C LEU A 203 0.44 6.25 17.26
N GLU A 204 1.14 6.91 18.20
CA GLU A 204 1.26 6.43 19.60
C GLU A 204 -0.11 6.21 20.27
N HIS A 205 -1.13 6.96 19.84
CA HIS A 205 -2.52 6.74 20.17
C HIS A 205 -3.34 6.80 18.88
N SER A 206 -3.95 5.67 18.48
CA SER A 206 -4.88 5.67 17.35
C SER A 206 -6.12 6.47 17.73
N PRO A 207 -6.37 7.62 17.09
CA PRO A 207 -7.55 8.40 17.41
C PRO A 207 -8.79 7.61 16.98
N ARG A 208 -9.87 7.73 17.75
CA ARG A 208 -11.20 7.39 17.26
C ARG A 208 -11.59 8.45 16.24
N PHE A 209 -11.08 8.33 15.01
CA PHE A 209 -11.57 9.14 13.91
C PHE A 209 -12.92 8.60 13.48
N ASN A 210 -13.93 9.45 13.46
CA ASN A 210 -15.32 9.06 13.25
C ASN A 210 -15.63 8.93 11.75
N LEU A 211 -14.80 8.19 11.01
CA LEU A 211 -15.14 7.64 9.70
C LEU A 211 -15.03 6.11 9.77
N PRO A 212 -16.04 5.36 9.29
CA PRO A 212 -15.88 3.93 9.13
C PRO A 212 -14.75 3.63 8.13
N PRO A 213 -14.06 2.47 8.26
CA PRO A 213 -12.91 2.12 7.43
C PRO A 213 -13.15 2.25 5.92
N GLU A 214 -14.36 1.92 5.46
CA GLU A 214 -14.74 2.03 4.06
C GLU A 214 -14.68 3.49 3.57
N LEU A 215 -15.23 4.42 4.35
CA LEU A 215 -15.15 5.85 4.02
C LEU A 215 -13.72 6.37 4.15
N LEU A 216 -12.99 5.93 5.18
CA LEU A 216 -11.67 6.45 5.52
C LEU A 216 -10.60 6.06 4.49
N TYR A 217 -10.52 4.78 4.15
CA TYR A 217 -9.42 4.22 3.35
C TYR A 217 -9.76 4.16 1.86
N TYR A 218 -11.03 3.97 1.52
CA TYR A 218 -11.46 3.81 0.13
C TYR A 218 -12.06 5.11 -0.41
N GLU A 219 -13.10 5.64 0.21
CA GLU A 219 -13.86 6.70 -0.45
C GLU A 219 -13.23 8.08 -0.29
N ALA A 220 -12.68 8.42 0.87
CA ALA A 220 -12.23 9.78 1.13
C ALA A 220 -10.96 10.16 0.36
N LEU A 221 -9.99 9.25 0.23
CA LEU A 221 -8.63 9.58 -0.22
C LEU A 221 -8.11 8.77 -1.41
N HIS A 222 -8.94 7.91 -2.03
CA HIS A 222 -8.50 7.12 -3.20
C HIS A 222 -7.96 7.94 -4.36
N TRP A 223 -8.59 9.10 -4.59
CA TRP A 223 -8.28 10.02 -5.68
C TRP A 223 -6.83 10.51 -5.67
N THR A 224 -6.12 10.36 -4.54
CA THR A 224 -4.70 10.69 -4.45
C THR A 224 -3.86 9.78 -5.37
N GLY A 225 -4.32 8.57 -5.66
CA GLY A 225 -3.75 7.66 -6.65
C GLY A 225 -2.38 7.06 -6.27
N PRO A 226 -2.07 5.84 -6.72
CA PRO A 226 -0.85 5.12 -6.30
C PRO A 226 0.43 5.81 -6.74
N ALA A 227 0.46 6.44 -7.92
CA ALA A 227 1.65 7.12 -8.43
C ALA A 227 2.11 8.24 -7.50
N ARG A 228 1.19 9.14 -7.12
CA ARG A 228 1.50 10.27 -6.24
C ARG A 228 1.91 9.80 -4.85
N GLN A 229 1.18 8.83 -4.29
CA GLN A 229 1.49 8.21 -2.99
C GLN A 229 2.91 7.65 -2.95
N MET A 230 3.29 6.89 -3.97
CA MET A 230 4.61 6.27 -4.10
C MET A 230 5.74 7.29 -4.27
N GLN A 231 5.54 8.31 -5.11
CA GLN A 231 6.54 9.37 -5.30
C GLN A 231 6.75 10.20 -4.04
N VAL A 232 5.67 10.54 -3.33
CA VAL A 232 5.74 11.26 -2.06
C VAL A 232 6.49 10.43 -1.02
N LEU A 233 6.15 9.15 -0.87
CA LEU A 233 6.85 8.29 0.09
C LEU A 233 8.36 8.22 -0.21
N LEU A 234 8.74 7.96 -1.48
CA LEU A 234 10.14 7.88 -1.89
C LEU A 234 10.90 9.19 -1.60
N ALA A 235 10.32 10.33 -1.97
CA ALA A 235 10.92 11.64 -1.77
C ALA A 235 11.12 11.99 -0.28
N GLN A 236 10.34 11.37 0.61
CA GLN A 236 10.30 11.72 2.02
C GLN A 236 10.97 10.71 2.96
N LEU A 237 11.56 9.62 2.45
CA LEU A 237 12.21 8.58 3.26
C LEU A 237 13.25 9.13 4.24
N GLN A 238 13.96 10.19 3.85
CA GLN A 238 15.02 10.81 4.66
C GLN A 238 14.52 11.99 5.50
N LEU A 239 13.25 12.39 5.37
CA LEU A 239 12.70 13.53 6.10
C LEU A 239 12.26 13.12 7.50
N SER A 240 12.48 14.00 8.47
CA SER A 240 12.12 13.76 9.89
C SER A 240 10.62 13.64 10.11
N ARG A 241 9.79 14.27 9.27
CA ARG A 241 8.32 14.24 9.39
C ARG A 241 7.66 12.93 8.97
N LEU A 242 8.35 12.07 8.21
CA LEU A 242 7.83 10.74 7.91
C LEU A 242 8.03 9.84 9.14
N PRO A 243 6.98 9.19 9.68
CA PRO A 243 7.12 8.28 10.80
C PRO A 243 8.14 7.16 10.51
N ASP A 244 8.95 6.81 11.50
CA ASP A 244 10.00 5.79 11.34
C ASP A 244 9.43 4.41 11.01
N ALA A 245 8.21 4.12 11.46
CA ALA A 245 7.47 2.92 11.04
C ALA A 245 7.27 2.88 9.52
N LEU A 246 6.84 3.99 8.90
CA LEU A 246 6.67 4.07 7.44
C LEU A 246 8.01 4.02 6.71
N LYS A 247 9.07 4.66 7.23
CA LYS A 247 10.41 4.54 6.66
C LYS A 247 10.90 3.09 6.64
N THR A 248 10.74 2.40 7.77
CA THR A 248 11.15 1.00 7.94
C THR A 248 10.38 0.14 6.95
N MET A 249 9.05 0.25 6.97
CA MET A 249 8.19 -0.51 6.06
C MET A 249 8.55 -0.24 4.60
N ALA A 250 8.66 1.02 4.18
CA ALA A 250 8.98 1.40 2.80
C ALA A 250 10.34 0.87 2.31
N SER A 251 11.30 0.71 3.24
CA SER A 251 12.63 0.17 2.96
C SER A 251 12.66 -1.35 2.82
N ASP A 252 11.57 -2.04 3.15
CA ASP A 252 11.47 -3.49 2.94
C ASP A 252 11.49 -3.84 1.45
N THR A 253 12.12 -4.97 1.14
CA THR A 253 12.16 -5.49 -0.22
C THR A 253 10.76 -5.93 -0.69
N PRO A 254 10.46 -5.85 -2.00
CA PRO A 254 9.17 -6.31 -2.54
C PRO A 254 8.86 -7.74 -2.11
N ALA A 255 7.58 -8.05 -1.83
CA ALA A 255 7.16 -9.37 -1.35
C ALA A 255 7.56 -10.51 -2.31
N SER A 256 7.56 -10.23 -3.62
CA SER A 256 8.02 -11.14 -4.67
C SER A 256 9.51 -11.54 -4.57
N MET A 257 10.30 -10.81 -3.78
CA MET A 257 11.72 -11.07 -3.56
C MET A 257 11.99 -11.83 -2.25
N ALA A 258 10.97 -12.17 -1.46
CA ALA A 258 11.12 -12.77 -0.14
C ALA A 258 11.99 -14.04 -0.15
N ASP A 259 11.79 -14.92 -1.13
CA ASP A 259 12.57 -16.16 -1.25
C ASP A 259 14.06 -15.89 -1.50
N LEU A 260 14.37 -14.94 -2.40
CA LEU A 260 15.75 -14.54 -2.69
C LEU A 260 16.42 -13.96 -1.43
N ILE A 261 15.76 -13.02 -0.75
CA ILE A 261 16.30 -12.33 0.43
C ILE A 261 16.49 -13.28 1.60
N CYS A 262 15.49 -14.11 1.90
CA CYS A 262 15.58 -15.10 2.98
C CYS A 262 16.70 -16.12 2.73
N THR A 263 16.81 -16.63 1.49
CA THR A 263 17.89 -17.55 1.14
C THR A 263 19.27 -16.88 1.24
N ALA A 264 19.42 -15.64 0.77
CA ALA A 264 20.68 -14.91 0.89
C ALA A 264 21.09 -14.69 2.35
N ARG A 265 20.14 -14.32 3.22
CA ARG A 265 20.37 -14.17 4.67
C ARG A 265 20.78 -15.49 5.32
N TYR A 266 20.13 -16.60 4.96
CA TYR A 266 20.49 -17.92 5.46
C TYR A 266 21.92 -18.30 5.04
N ILE A 267 22.26 -18.17 3.75
CA ILE A 267 23.61 -18.43 3.24
C ILE A 267 24.64 -17.61 4.02
N LYS A 268 24.38 -16.31 4.25
CA LYS A 268 25.28 -15.42 5.00
C LYS A 268 25.46 -15.85 6.46
N ALA A 269 24.43 -16.43 7.09
CA ALA A 269 24.49 -16.89 8.47
C ALA A 269 25.27 -18.20 8.65
N LEU A 270 25.43 -19.00 7.59
CA LEU A 270 26.27 -20.20 7.63
C LEU A 270 27.75 -19.84 7.59
N ASN A 271 28.56 -20.44 8.46
CA ASN A 271 30.02 -20.37 8.32
C ASN A 271 30.47 -21.15 7.06
N SER A 272 31.67 -20.84 6.55
CA SER A 272 32.21 -21.42 5.31
C SER A 272 32.29 -22.95 5.32
N ASP A 273 32.53 -23.51 6.50
CA ASP A 273 32.74 -24.96 6.67
C ASP A 273 31.41 -25.71 6.61
N ILE A 274 30.36 -25.18 7.24
CA ILE A 274 29.00 -25.71 7.18
C ILE A 274 28.41 -25.55 5.77
N GLN A 275 28.72 -24.46 5.07
CA GLN A 275 28.31 -24.29 3.67
C GLN A 275 28.87 -25.41 2.79
N LYS A 276 30.18 -25.69 2.89
CA LYS A 276 30.81 -26.75 2.11
C LYS A 276 30.32 -28.14 2.51
N ASP A 277 30.17 -28.40 3.80
CA ASP A 277 29.77 -29.73 4.28
C ASP A 277 28.31 -30.06 3.91
N LYS A 278 27.37 -29.12 4.09
CA LYS A 278 25.93 -29.36 3.86
C LYS A 278 25.45 -29.08 2.44
N PHE A 279 26.10 -28.16 1.73
CA PHE A 279 25.62 -27.67 0.42
C PHE A 279 26.57 -27.96 -0.74
N SER A 280 27.72 -28.62 -0.54
CA SER A 280 28.61 -28.99 -1.68
C SER A 280 27.93 -29.80 -2.78
N LYS A 281 26.87 -30.55 -2.44
CA LYS A 281 26.05 -31.33 -3.40
C LYS A 281 24.79 -30.59 -3.86
N CYS A 282 24.52 -29.39 -3.33
CA CYS A 282 23.39 -28.58 -3.77
C CYS A 282 23.66 -28.11 -5.21
N PRO A 283 22.73 -28.33 -6.17
CA PRO A 283 22.89 -27.93 -7.57
C PRO A 283 23.02 -26.42 -7.82
N ALA A 284 22.88 -25.61 -6.78
CA ALA A 284 22.96 -24.15 -6.82
C ALA A 284 24.07 -23.59 -5.92
N PHE A 285 24.96 -24.43 -5.38
CA PHE A 285 26.05 -24.01 -4.51
C PHE A 285 27.00 -23.00 -5.18
N ASP A 286 27.29 -23.21 -6.47
CA ASP A 286 28.09 -22.30 -7.31
C ASP A 286 27.43 -20.92 -7.52
N LYS A 287 26.15 -20.78 -7.18
CA LYS A 287 25.38 -19.54 -7.31
C LYS A 287 25.20 -18.78 -5.99
N PHE A 288 25.82 -19.20 -4.90
CA PHE A 288 25.67 -18.52 -3.60
C PHE A 288 26.11 -17.05 -3.65
N ASP A 289 27.21 -16.74 -4.33
CA ASP A 289 27.68 -15.36 -4.48
C ASP A 289 26.75 -14.53 -5.37
N LEU A 290 26.14 -15.16 -6.39
CA LEU A 290 25.11 -14.51 -7.21
C LEU A 290 23.86 -14.20 -6.37
N ILE A 291 23.38 -15.16 -5.58
CA ILE A 291 22.22 -14.97 -4.68
C ILE A 291 22.48 -13.81 -3.71
N LYS A 292 23.64 -13.80 -3.04
CA LYS A 292 24.01 -12.74 -2.08
C LYS A 292 24.13 -11.37 -2.75
N SER A 293 24.78 -11.29 -3.91
CA SER A 293 25.02 -10.02 -4.61
C SER A 293 23.73 -9.41 -5.15
N VAL A 294 22.86 -10.21 -5.77
CA VAL A 294 21.55 -9.74 -6.25
C VAL A 294 20.65 -9.35 -5.08
N ALA A 295 20.61 -10.15 -4.00
CA ALA A 295 19.84 -9.78 -2.80
C ALA A 295 20.30 -8.44 -2.22
N ALA A 296 21.60 -8.20 -2.12
CA ALA A 296 22.14 -6.92 -1.66
C ALA A 296 21.79 -5.75 -2.60
N ALA A 297 21.73 -5.99 -3.91
CA ALA A 297 21.29 -4.98 -4.87
C ALA A 297 19.80 -4.63 -4.69
N VAL A 298 18.95 -5.64 -4.44
CA VAL A 298 17.52 -5.45 -4.16
C VAL A 298 17.31 -4.73 -2.83
N GLU A 299 18.03 -5.10 -1.77
CA GLU A 299 17.96 -4.42 -0.46
C GLU A 299 18.46 -2.96 -0.53
N LYS A 300 19.39 -2.66 -1.44
CA LYS A 300 19.91 -1.29 -1.64
C LYS A 300 18.91 -0.37 -2.35
N ASP A 301 18.11 -0.90 -3.27
CA ASP A 301 17.12 -0.14 -4.04
C ASP A 301 15.83 -0.96 -4.24
N PRO A 302 15.00 -1.12 -3.20
CA PRO A 302 13.81 -1.96 -3.27
C PRO A 302 12.78 -1.43 -4.27
N PHE A 303 12.76 -0.11 -4.54
CA PHE A 303 11.82 0.54 -5.44
C PHE A 303 12.06 0.19 -6.90
N LYS A 304 13.34 0.14 -7.31
CA LYS A 304 13.73 -0.27 -8.67
C LYS A 304 13.27 -1.69 -9.01
N TYR A 305 13.32 -2.59 -8.04
CA TYR A 305 12.91 -3.99 -8.21
C TYR A 305 11.44 -4.24 -7.90
N HIS A 306 10.68 -3.19 -7.54
CA HIS A 306 9.23 -3.28 -7.41
C HIS A 306 8.59 -3.47 -8.79
N GLN A 307 7.54 -4.28 -8.86
CA GLN A 307 6.85 -4.55 -10.14
C GLN A 307 6.28 -3.27 -10.77
N LEU A 308 5.88 -2.30 -9.93
CA LEU A 308 5.40 -0.98 -10.34
C LEU A 308 6.42 0.13 -10.06
N HIS A 309 7.71 -0.14 -10.28
CA HIS A 309 8.80 0.83 -10.16
C HIS A 309 8.48 2.19 -10.85
N PHE A 310 7.77 2.18 -11.98
CA PHE A 310 7.39 3.38 -12.71
C PHE A 310 6.51 4.35 -11.89
N PHE A 311 5.70 3.85 -10.94
CA PHE A 311 4.92 4.72 -10.05
C PHE A 311 5.79 5.48 -9.07
N TYR A 312 6.94 4.95 -8.65
CA TYR A 312 7.91 5.70 -7.85
C TYR A 312 8.72 6.71 -8.69
N GLY A 313 8.54 6.74 -10.02
CA GLY A 313 9.36 7.56 -10.91
C GLY A 313 10.80 7.06 -11.04
N VAL A 314 11.08 5.80 -10.66
CA VAL A 314 12.41 5.19 -10.80
C VAL A 314 12.51 4.40 -12.10
N GLY A 315 13.72 4.32 -12.66
CA GLY A 315 13.96 3.54 -13.88
C GLY A 315 13.85 2.03 -13.63
N PRO A 316 13.42 1.24 -14.63
CA PRO A 316 13.41 -0.22 -14.51
C PRO A 316 14.81 -0.79 -14.31
N PRO A 317 14.93 -2.03 -13.79
CA PRO A 317 16.16 -2.78 -13.90
C PRO A 317 16.55 -3.00 -15.36
N THR A 318 17.84 -2.92 -15.65
CA THR A 318 18.41 -3.22 -16.96
C THR A 318 18.19 -4.69 -17.33
N LYS A 319 18.34 -5.03 -18.62
CA LYS A 319 18.22 -6.43 -19.10
C LYS A 319 19.17 -7.37 -18.37
N ASP A 320 20.38 -6.91 -18.06
CA ASP A 320 21.39 -7.69 -17.36
C ASP A 320 21.01 -7.89 -15.90
N GLU A 321 20.51 -6.83 -15.23
CA GLU A 321 19.98 -6.93 -13.87
C GLU A 321 18.77 -7.87 -13.79
N LEU A 322 17.85 -7.83 -14.75
CA LEU A 322 16.72 -8.76 -14.81
C LEU A 322 17.16 -10.21 -15.04
N THR A 323 18.18 -10.41 -15.87
CA THR A 323 18.74 -11.74 -16.13
C THR A 323 19.40 -12.30 -14.87
N ALA A 324 20.25 -11.49 -14.22
CA ALA A 324 20.89 -11.85 -12.96
C ALA A 324 19.86 -12.12 -11.86
N LEU A 325 18.81 -11.28 -11.77
CA LEU A 325 17.72 -11.47 -10.83
C LEU A 325 16.99 -12.79 -11.05
N ARG A 326 16.59 -13.09 -12.29
CA ARG A 326 15.91 -14.33 -12.64
C ARG A 326 16.76 -15.56 -12.31
N ASP A 327 18.05 -15.49 -12.59
CA ASP A 327 18.98 -16.60 -12.36
C ASP A 327 19.24 -16.79 -10.85
N ALA A 328 19.38 -15.70 -10.09
CA ALA A 328 19.51 -15.71 -8.64
C ALA A 328 18.24 -16.25 -7.97
N THR A 329 17.04 -15.82 -8.39
CA THR A 329 15.77 -16.31 -7.85
C THR A 329 15.59 -17.80 -8.14
N LYS A 330 15.89 -18.26 -9.36
CA LYS A 330 15.88 -19.70 -9.69
C LYS A 330 16.85 -20.50 -8.84
N ALA A 331 18.04 -19.96 -8.58
CA ALA A 331 19.03 -20.60 -7.71
C ALA A 331 18.55 -20.63 -6.25
N ALA A 332 17.98 -19.53 -5.74
CA ALA A 332 17.44 -19.43 -4.39
C ALA A 332 16.33 -20.46 -4.14
N VAL A 333 15.43 -20.67 -5.10
CA VAL A 333 14.40 -21.72 -5.02
C VAL A 333 15.03 -23.11 -4.89
N LYS A 334 16.06 -23.43 -5.70
CA LYS A 334 16.76 -24.72 -5.62
C LYS A 334 17.45 -24.92 -4.27
N VAL A 335 18.05 -23.86 -3.72
CA VAL A 335 18.68 -23.86 -2.42
C VAL A 335 17.64 -24.09 -1.31
N ARG A 336 16.50 -23.41 -1.38
CA ARG A 336 15.37 -23.60 -0.45
C ARG A 336 14.80 -25.01 -0.53
N SER A 337 14.66 -25.59 -1.72
CA SER A 337 14.19 -26.98 -1.89
C SER A 337 15.19 -28.03 -1.38
N TRP A 338 16.46 -27.65 -1.19
CA TRP A 338 17.50 -28.52 -0.63
C TRP A 338 17.56 -28.49 0.90
N MET A 339 17.11 -27.39 1.51
CA MET A 339 17.04 -27.19 2.96
C MET A 339 15.95 -28.05 3.59
#